data_AF-Q7V151-F1
#
_entry.id   AF-Q7V151-F1
#
_cell.length_a   1.000
_cell.length_b   1.000
_cell.length_c   1.000
_cell.angle_alpha   90.00
_cell.angle_beta   90.00
_cell.angle_gamma   90.00
#
_symmetry.space_group_name_H-M   'P 1'
#
loop_
_entity.id
_entity.type
_entity.pdbx_description
1 polymer ?
#
loop_
_entity_poly.entity_id
_entity_poly.type
_entity_poly.pdbx_seq_one_letter_code
_entity_poly.pdbx_strand_id
1 'polypeptide(L)'
;MNNYYCPYCNPKYQFQKKSTSGELICGLCGDPLVKKPLIKINQIIAIIASLSLVLPLIYTFIILIKNQINPPSRNYNAITNFIEKNSKTRFYQPLQSDLIKQESSSSI
;
A
#
# COMPACT_ATOMS: atom_id res chain seq x y z
N MET A 1 -32.06 -8.36 -19.15
CA MET A 1 -31.12 -7.42 -19.81
C MET A 1 -30.36 -8.18 -20.90
N ASN A 2 -30.29 -7.62 -22.11
CA ASN A 2 -29.66 -8.29 -23.25
C ASN A 2 -28.13 -8.22 -23.11
N ASN A 3 -27.55 -9.29 -22.56
CA ASN A 3 -26.10 -9.50 -22.42
C ASN A 3 -25.41 -9.78 -23.75
N TYR A 4 -26.13 -9.69 -24.87
CA TYR A 4 -25.61 -9.93 -26.19
C TYR A 4 -25.98 -8.79 -27.14
N TYR A 5 -25.18 -8.57 -28.17
CA TYR A 5 -25.40 -7.58 -29.22
C TYR A 5 -24.92 -8.06 -30.58
N CYS A 6 -25.52 -7.52 -31.64
CA CYS A 6 -25.01 -7.66 -32.99
C CYS A 6 -24.06 -6.49 -33.29
N PRO A 7 -22.84 -6.73 -33.80
CA PRO A 7 -21.90 -5.66 -34.16
C PRO A 7 -22.27 -4.95 -35.47
N TYR A 8 -23.12 -5.56 -36.31
CA TYR A 8 -23.44 -5.06 -37.66
C TYR A 8 -24.73 -4.23 -37.71
N CYS A 9 -25.75 -4.59 -36.91
CA CYS A 9 -27.03 -3.90 -36.91
C CYS A 9 -27.10 -2.75 -35.89
N ASN A 10 -27.96 -1.76 -36.13
CA ASN A 10 -28.19 -0.68 -35.17
C ASN A 10 -28.79 -1.22 -33.85
N PRO A 11 -28.16 -0.97 -32.68
CA PRO A 11 -28.57 -1.50 -31.37
C PRO A 11 -30.01 -1.17 -30.97
N LYS A 12 -30.59 -0.08 -31.48
CA LYS A 12 -31.97 0.32 -31.17
C LYS A 12 -33.02 -0.67 -31.70
N TYR A 13 -32.70 -1.40 -32.76
CA TYR A 13 -33.64 -2.29 -33.45
C TYR A 13 -33.28 -3.78 -33.28
N GLN A 14 -32.25 -4.10 -32.49
CA GLN A 14 -31.80 -5.49 -32.30
C GLN A 14 -32.77 -6.27 -31.42
N PHE A 15 -33.19 -7.44 -31.88
CA PHE A 15 -33.91 -8.43 -31.09
C PHE A 15 -33.27 -9.81 -31.25
N GLN A 16 -33.40 -10.63 -30.22
CA GLN A 16 -32.79 -11.96 -30.15
C GLN A 16 -33.73 -12.99 -30.76
N LYS A 17 -33.21 -13.87 -31.61
CA LYS A 17 -33.94 -15.00 -32.19
C LYS A 17 -33.11 -16.26 -32.01
N LYS A 18 -33.75 -17.40 -31.78
CA LYS A 18 -33.06 -18.71 -31.82
C LYS A 18 -33.05 -19.20 -33.26
N SER A 19 -31.87 -19.58 -33.74
CA SER A 19 -31.69 -20.29 -35.00
C SER A 19 -32.27 -21.71 -34.90
N THR A 20 -32.51 -22.33 -36.05
CA THR A 20 -32.91 -23.75 -36.15
C THR A 20 -31.86 -24.69 -35.53
N SER A 21 -30.59 -24.26 -35.48
CA SER A 21 -29.49 -24.95 -34.79
C SER A 21 -29.45 -24.74 -33.27
N GLY A 22 -30.32 -23.88 -32.72
CA GLY A 22 -30.34 -23.52 -31.29
C GLY A 22 -29.45 -22.32 -30.92
N GLU A 23 -28.67 -21.77 -31.85
CA GLU A 23 -27.80 -20.61 -31.61
C GLU A 23 -28.59 -19.30 -31.48
N LEU A 24 -28.12 -18.37 -30.63
CA LEU A 24 -28.69 -17.03 -30.49
C LEU A 24 -28.19 -16.13 -31.62
N ILE A 25 -29.10 -15.78 -32.52
CA ILE A 25 -28.84 -14.93 -33.69
C ILE A 25 -29.60 -13.61 -33.61
N CYS A 26 -29.11 -12.63 -34.36
CA CYS A 26 -29.80 -11.37 -34.58
C CYS A 26 -31.03 -11.59 -35.46
N GLY A 27 -32.20 -11.15 -35.01
CA GLY A 27 -33.42 -11.27 -35.80
C GLY A 27 -33.50 -10.37 -37.04
N LEU A 28 -32.59 -9.40 -37.18
CA LEU A 28 -32.51 -8.49 -38.33
C LEU A 28 -31.62 -9.04 -39.46
N CYS A 29 -30.36 -9.38 -39.16
CA CYS A 29 -29.39 -9.83 -40.17
C CYS A 29 -29.13 -11.34 -40.18
N GLY A 30 -29.56 -12.07 -39.13
CA GLY A 30 -29.30 -13.51 -38.99
C GLY A 30 -27.92 -13.87 -38.44
N ASP A 31 -27.03 -12.90 -38.19
CA ASP A 31 -25.70 -13.17 -37.64
C ASP A 31 -25.72 -13.59 -36.16
N PRO A 32 -24.72 -14.36 -35.70
CA PRO A 32 -24.61 -14.75 -34.30
C PRO A 32 -24.40 -13.54 -33.38
N LEU A 33 -25.07 -13.57 -32.23
CA LEU A 33 -25.01 -12.51 -31.22
C LEU A 33 -23.74 -12.63 -30.37
N VAL A 34 -23.04 -11.52 -30.17
CA VAL A 34 -21.79 -11.46 -29.39
C VAL A 34 -22.09 -11.06 -27.94
N LYS A 35 -21.44 -11.72 -26.98
CA LYS A 35 -21.60 -11.40 -25.55
C LYS A 35 -20.99 -10.02 -25.23
N LYS A 36 -21.75 -9.16 -24.57
CA LYS A 36 -21.25 -7.88 -24.05
C LYS A 36 -20.29 -8.13 -22.87
N PRO A 37 -19.16 -7.42 -22.79
CA PRO A 37 -18.31 -7.45 -21.61
C PRO A 37 -19.09 -6.90 -20.41
N LEU A 38 -19.18 -7.68 -19.33
CA LEU A 38 -19.96 -7.32 -18.14
C LEU A 38 -19.30 -6.21 -17.32
N ILE A 39 -17.97 -6.10 -17.36
CA ILE A 39 -17.18 -5.12 -16.60
C ILE A 39 -16.25 -4.41 -17.57
N LYS A 40 -16.28 -3.08 -17.56
CA LYS A 40 -15.33 -2.26 -18.34
C LYS A 40 -13.99 -2.25 -17.59
N ILE A 41 -12.88 -2.51 -18.29
CA ILE A 41 -11.52 -2.49 -17.73
C ILE A 41 -11.24 -1.16 -17.01
N ASN A 42 -11.71 -0.04 -17.57
CA ASN A 42 -11.56 1.29 -16.97
C ASN A 42 -12.17 1.38 -15.56
N GLN A 43 -13.26 0.66 -15.31
CA GLN A 43 -13.89 0.63 -13.99
C GLN A 43 -13.05 -0.17 -12.98
N ILE A 44 -12.39 -1.23 -13.43
CA ILE A 44 -11.45 -2.00 -12.60
C ILE A 44 -10.26 -1.11 -12.22
N ILE A 45 -9.68 -0.40 -13.19
CA ILE A 45 -8.56 0.52 -12.96
C ILE A 45 -8.96 1.62 -11.97
N ALA A 46 -10.15 2.21 -12.11
CA ALA A 46 -10.66 3.22 -11.19
C ALA A 46 -10.81 2.68 -9.76
N ILE A 47 -11.26 1.44 -9.60
CA ILE A 47 -11.37 0.77 -8.29
C ILE A 47 -9.99 0.52 -7.68
N ILE A 48 -9.02 0.06 -8.47
CA ILE A 48 -7.66 -0.17 -7.99
C ILE A 48 -7.03 1.15 -7.55
N ALA A 49 -7.13 2.20 -8.36
CA ALA A 49 -6.60 3.52 -8.03
C ALA A 49 -7.20 4.10 -6.75
N SER A 50 -8.52 3.96 -6.55
CA SER A 50 -9.17 4.44 -5.33
C SER A 50 -8.77 3.62 -4.10
N LEU A 51 -8.69 2.30 -4.21
CA LEU A 51 -8.22 1.42 -3.12
C LEU A 51 -6.77 1.73 -2.73
N SER A 52 -5.88 1.93 -3.70
CA SER A 52 -4.48 2.30 -3.43
C SER A 52 -4.35 3.59 -2.63
N LEU A 53 -5.28 4.53 -2.77
CA LEU A 53 -5.30 5.76 -1.98
C LEU A 53 -5.93 5.53 -0.59
N VAL A 54 -7.03 4.78 -0.52
CA VAL A 54 -7.84 4.62 0.69
C VAL A 54 -7.21 3.66 1.70
N LEU A 55 -6.55 2.59 1.25
CA LEU A 55 -5.93 1.59 2.14
C LEU A 55 -4.89 2.20 3.10
N PRO A 56 -3.92 3.00 2.63
CA PRO A 56 -2.96 3.68 3.52
C PRO A 56 -3.65 4.62 4.52
N LEU A 57 -4.66 5.37 4.08
CA LEU A 57 -5.44 6.27 4.95
C LEU A 57 -6.13 5.49 6.07
N ILE A 58 -6.81 4.39 5.76
CA ILE A 58 -7.46 3.53 6.76
C ILE A 58 -6.42 2.94 7.72
N TYR A 59 -5.28 2.44 7.20
CA TYR A 59 -4.23 1.86 8.02
C TYR A 59 -3.66 2.87 9.03
N THR A 60 -3.35 4.08 8.58
CA THR A 60 -2.85 5.15 9.46
C THR A 60 -3.89 5.55 10.51
N PHE A 61 -5.17 5.65 10.14
CA PHE A 61 -6.27 5.91 11.08
C PHE A 61 -6.35 4.84 12.18
N ILE A 62 -6.27 3.57 11.81
CA ILE A 62 -6.30 2.45 12.77
C ILE A 62 -5.10 2.54 13.72
N ILE A 63 -3.89 2.80 13.22
CA ILE A 63 -2.70 2.98 14.07
C ILE A 63 -2.90 4.15 15.04
N LEU A 64 -3.41 5.28 14.55
CA LEU A 64 -3.62 6.47 15.38
C LEU A 64 -4.55 6.15 16.56
N ILE A 65 -5.67 5.47 16.29
CA ILE A 65 -6.64 5.05 17.30
C ILE A 65 -6.00 4.07 18.29
N LYS A 66 -5.26 3.05 17.79
CA LYS A 66 -4.58 2.08 18.65
C LYS A 66 -3.54 2.74 19.56
N ASN A 67 -2.82 3.74 19.07
CA ASN A 67 -1.81 4.49 19.81
C ASN A 67 -2.42 5.38 20.92
N GLN A 68 -3.67 5.85 20.73
CA GLN A 68 -4.40 6.59 21.78
C GLN A 68 -4.93 5.68 22.88
N ILE A 69 -5.42 4.48 22.51
CA ILE A 69 -6.02 3.53 23.47
C ILE A 69 -4.94 2.80 24.28
N ASN A 70 -3.86 2.36 23.62
CA ASN A 70 -2.73 1.69 24.25
C ASN A 70 -1.45 2.40 23.81
N PRO A 71 -1.06 3.49 24.49
CA PRO A 71 0.20 4.15 24.18
C PRO A 71 1.33 3.12 24.36
N PRO A 72 2.26 2.99 23.39
CA PRO A 72 3.38 2.09 23.52
C PRO A 72 4.14 2.46 24.80
N SER A 73 4.47 1.45 25.61
CA SER A 73 5.30 1.65 26.80
C SER A 73 6.64 2.22 26.34
N ARG A 74 6.81 3.53 26.53
CA ARG A 74 8.05 4.21 26.17
C ARG A 74 9.14 3.70 27.09
N ASN A 75 9.98 2.82 26.57
CA ASN A 75 11.15 2.33 27.30
C ASN A 75 12.24 3.41 27.21
N TYR A 76 12.14 4.44 28.07
CA TYR A 76 13.06 5.58 28.16
C TYR A 76 14.51 5.18 28.52
N ASN A 77 14.75 3.90 28.80
CA ASN A 77 16.02 3.34 29.20
C ASN A 77 17.12 3.37 28.10
N ALA A 78 16.80 3.77 26.86
CA ALA A 78 17.82 3.96 25.82
C ALA A 78 18.62 5.27 25.99
N ILE A 79 18.02 6.32 26.56
CA ILE A 79 18.67 7.63 26.74
C ILE A 79 19.57 7.63 27.97
N THR A 80 19.16 6.98 29.06
CA THR A 80 19.95 6.88 30.29
C THR A 80 21.28 6.18 30.06
N ASN A 81 21.29 5.06 29.33
CA ASN A 81 22.51 4.35 28.96
C ASN A 81 23.46 5.19 28.08
N PHE A 82 22.95 6.07 27.23
CA PHE A 82 23.77 6.96 26.40
C PHE A 82 24.38 8.12 27.20
N ILE A 83 23.62 8.69 28.15
CA ILE A 83 24.09 9.74 29.07
C ILE A 83 25.12 9.18 30.05
N GLU A 84 24.87 8.00 30.63
CA GLU A 84 25.81 7.32 31.54
C GLU A 84 27.10 6.93 30.83
N LYS A 85 27.02 6.44 29.59
CA LYS A 85 28.21 6.12 28.80
C LYS A 85 29.00 7.38 28.47
N ASN A 86 28.35 8.49 28.08
CA ASN A 86 29.03 9.75 27.81
C ASN A 86 29.64 10.40 29.06
N SER A 87 28.96 10.35 30.22
CA SER A 87 29.50 10.91 31.46
C SER A 87 30.72 10.13 31.94
N LYS A 88 30.70 8.80 31.81
CA LYS A 88 31.86 7.94 32.09
C LYS A 88 33.02 8.27 31.15
N THR A 89 32.79 8.38 29.84
CA THR A 89 33.86 8.72 28.88
C THR A 89 34.49 10.09 29.15
N ARG A 90 33.71 11.11 29.53
CA ARG A 90 34.26 12.43 29.89
C ARG A 90 35.05 12.44 31.20
N PHE A 91 34.73 11.57 32.16
CA PHE A 91 35.46 11.52 33.44
C PHE A 91 36.81 10.77 33.34
N TYR A 92 36.94 9.79 32.42
CA TYR A 92 38.20 9.06 32.22
C TYR A 92 39.17 9.74 31.24
N GLN A 93 38.70 10.62 30.35
CA GLN A 93 39.57 11.38 29.44
C GLN A 93 40.61 12.28 30.13
N PRO A 94 40.32 13.03 31.21
CA PRO A 94 41.34 13.86 31.87
C PRO A 94 42.38 13.02 32.64
N LEU A 95 42.02 11.85 33.18
CA LEU A 95 42.94 11.02 33.95
C LEU A 95 44.04 10.39 33.06
N GLN A 96 43.71 10.06 31.81
CA GLN A 96 44.66 9.46 30.86
C GLN A 96 45.72 10.48 30.40
N SER A 97 45.35 11.75 30.22
CA SER A 97 46.29 12.81 29.81
C SER A 97 47.31 13.16 30.89
N ASP A 98 46.93 13.06 32.17
CA ASP A 98 47.82 13.35 33.29
C ASP A 98 48.83 12.23 33.54
N LEU A 99 48.42 10.96 33.35
CA LEU A 99 49.31 9.79 33.39
C LEU A 99 50.37 9.84 32.27
N ILE A 100 49.98 10.20 31.04
CA ILE A 100 50.92 10.32 29.90
C ILE A 100 51.90 11.48 30.12
N LYS A 101 51.49 12.56 30.80
CA LYS A 101 52.35 13.70 31.08
C LYS A 101 53.40 13.39 32.17
N GLN A 102 53.05 12.59 33.17
CA GLN A 102 53.98 12.16 34.22
C GLN A 102 55.07 11.21 33.70
N GLU A 103 54.72 10.29 32.78
CA GLU A 103 55.71 9.37 32.20
C GLU A 103 56.74 10.11 31.33
N SER A 104 56.34 11.20 30.65
CA SER A 104 57.24 12.01 29.81
C SER A 104 58.23 12.91 30.59
N SER A 105 57.97 13.22 31.86
CA SER A 105 58.84 14.09 32.68
C SER A 105 59.86 13.32 33.54
N SER A 106 59.76 11.99 33.59
CA SER A 106 60.64 11.13 34.40
C SER A 106 61.78 10.47 33.61
N SER A 107 61.98 10.84 32.34
CA SER A 107 63.00 10.26 31.44
C SER A 107 63.96 11.31 30.86
N ILE A 108 64.38 12.28 31.70
CA ILE A 108 65.55 13.14 31.45
C ILE A 108 66.58 12.84 32.54
#